data_AF-A0A535LZN6-F1
#
_entry.id   AF-A0A535LZN6-F1
#
_cell.length_a   1.000
_cell.length_b   1.000
_cell.length_c   1.000
_cell.angle_alpha   90.00
_cell.angle_beta   90.00
_cell.angle_gamma   90.00
#
_symmetry.space_group_name_H-M   'P 1'
#
loop_
_entity.id
_entity.type
_entity.pdbx_description
1 polymer ?
#
loop_
_entity_poly.entity_id
_entity_poly.type
_entity_poly.pdbx_seq_one_letter_code
_entity_poly.pdbx_strand_id
1 'polypeptide(L)'
;MGSIFRRRHHAVLAGQTVELQSLDVVRLAMLAALPVAVLVGSPQRVALSAVIGAAYVGVAAFTLRHSRANRIVVAYVAAAAAWMVVSWLRSRYLLHLDSGQVAYATSKTIYFVAIVLPMAAAVTMMVDRAADIWPAVTSQVAIGAAVAVLTIALFGERFLGADRYTWQGNLIALGTAIAIQPWPIRSIRASAVIGIVGVAGIMLANSRQSLAAVVVAMLLSSVYWAAAAVRRERGAVWARLRTSAAGKYAALSILLVLVAGAYVGVTYASDVGARIDTGGVHSSAPNNMCNCVTDRIASLQVSAGDRDKLLARGVQLFLQNPVLGTGLGSFSGSLPDSSRQGEFYQYPHDVPLEIAAETGLVGFAIMIVPLLVAWALLFWSGVNRMSAPTSTVLMMVAVFFTVANISGDIPSDRGMWIFGIVALKLGIDAWRQRADRPRSAERERFDAPALIS
;
A
#
# COMPACT_ATOMS: atom_id res chain seq x y z
N MET A 1 1.02 -47.26 -5.55
CA MET A 1 0.82 -46.41 -6.74
C MET A 1 1.14 -44.95 -6.41
N GLY A 2 2.40 -44.48 -6.50
CA GLY A 2 2.68 -43.07 -6.16
C GLY A 2 4.05 -42.47 -6.47
N SER A 3 4.92 -43.10 -7.27
CA SER A 3 6.27 -42.56 -7.56
C SER A 3 6.55 -42.28 -9.04
N ILE A 4 5.60 -42.47 -9.95
CA ILE A 4 5.89 -42.52 -11.40
C ILE A 4 5.74 -41.17 -12.13
N PHE A 5 5.14 -40.11 -11.54
CA PHE A 5 4.94 -38.83 -12.23
C PHE A 5 5.29 -37.58 -11.42
N ARG A 6 6.53 -37.48 -10.92
CA ARG A 6 7.10 -36.17 -10.54
C ARG A 6 8.40 -35.91 -11.30
N ARG A 7 8.30 -35.72 -12.62
CA ARG A 7 9.35 -34.98 -13.33
C ARG A 7 9.30 -33.53 -12.83
N ARG A 8 10.28 -33.16 -12.00
CA ARG A 8 10.48 -31.77 -11.61
C ARG A 8 11.11 -31.06 -12.80
N HIS A 9 10.34 -30.18 -13.44
CA HIS A 9 10.88 -29.30 -14.46
C HIS A 9 11.30 -28.00 -13.79
N HIS A 10 12.53 -27.58 -14.02
CA HIS A 10 12.99 -26.26 -13.62
C HIS A 10 12.83 -25.32 -14.81
N ALA A 11 12.18 -24.18 -14.61
CA ALA A 11 12.15 -23.10 -15.58
C ALA A 11 12.70 -21.82 -14.97
N VAL A 12 13.34 -20.99 -15.79
CA VAL A 12 13.76 -19.65 -15.39
C VAL A 12 12.72 -18.67 -15.92
N LEU A 13 11.91 -18.11 -15.03
CA LEU A 13 10.89 -17.10 -15.35
C LEU A 13 11.30 -15.77 -14.72
N ALA A 14 11.39 -14.71 -15.54
CA ALA A 14 11.81 -13.37 -15.09
C ALA A 14 13.12 -13.36 -14.28
N GLY A 15 14.07 -14.24 -14.63
CA GLY A 15 15.36 -14.35 -13.93
C GLY A 15 15.29 -15.05 -12.56
N GLN A 16 14.20 -15.73 -12.23
CA GLN A 16 14.03 -16.56 -11.04
C GLN A 16 13.88 -18.03 -11.45
N THR A 17 14.56 -18.94 -10.74
CA THR A 17 14.39 -20.39 -10.92
C THR A 17 13.11 -20.86 -10.20
N VAL A 18 12.20 -21.48 -10.95
CA VAL A 18 10.91 -21.97 -10.46
C VAL A 18 10.88 -23.49 -10.65
N GLU A 19 10.55 -24.22 -9.58
CA GLU A 19 10.12 -25.61 -9.69
C GLU A 19 8.68 -25.64 -10.22
N LEU A 20 8.47 -26.18 -11.42
CA LEU A 20 7.15 -26.29 -12.03
C LEU A 20 6.48 -27.58 -11.57
N GLN A 21 5.80 -27.54 -10.42
CA GLN A 21 4.67 -28.45 -10.17
C GLN A 21 3.37 -27.77 -10.62
N SER A 22 2.35 -28.55 -11.01
CA SER A 22 1.07 -27.99 -11.49
C SER A 22 0.43 -27.01 -10.51
N LEU A 23 0.51 -27.31 -9.20
CA LEU A 23 0.02 -26.44 -8.13
C LEU A 23 0.83 -25.14 -7.99
N ASP A 24 2.13 -25.16 -8.33
CA ASP A 24 2.97 -23.95 -8.31
C ASP A 24 2.59 -23.02 -9.48
N VAL A 25 2.20 -23.55 -10.63
CA VAL A 25 1.71 -22.74 -11.76
C VAL A 25 0.42 -22.00 -11.39
N VAL A 26 -0.54 -22.68 -10.77
CA VAL A 26 -1.80 -22.05 -10.31
C VAL A 26 -1.52 -20.96 -9.27
N ARG A 27 -0.66 -21.23 -8.29
CA ARG A 27 -0.23 -20.24 -7.29
C ARG A 27 0.40 -19.01 -7.95
N LEU A 28 1.31 -19.20 -8.91
CA LEU A 28 1.98 -18.11 -9.61
C LEU A 28 0.99 -17.29 -10.45
N ALA A 29 0.05 -17.95 -11.13
CA ALA A 29 -1.01 -17.28 -11.89
C ALA A 29 -1.92 -16.45 -10.98
N MET A 30 -2.31 -16.98 -9.82
CA MET A 30 -3.10 -16.24 -8.84
C MET A 30 -2.33 -15.03 -8.31
N LEU A 31 -1.06 -15.18 -7.94
CA LEU A 31 -0.24 -14.04 -7.52
C LEU A 31 -0.06 -13.00 -8.63
N ALA A 32 0.09 -13.42 -9.90
CA ALA A 32 0.17 -12.50 -11.03
C ALA A 32 -1.16 -11.76 -11.29
N ALA A 33 -2.29 -12.40 -11.03
CA ALA A 33 -3.62 -11.79 -11.14
C ALA A 33 -3.96 -10.87 -9.96
N LEU A 34 -3.17 -10.88 -8.87
CA LEU A 34 -3.49 -10.17 -7.63
C LEU A 34 -3.68 -8.66 -7.79
N PRO A 35 -2.84 -7.90 -8.51
CA PRO A 35 -3.11 -6.50 -8.79
C PRO A 35 -4.48 -6.23 -9.41
N VAL A 36 -4.89 -7.06 -10.36
CA VAL A 36 -6.19 -6.95 -11.04
C VAL A 36 -7.32 -7.38 -10.12
N ALA A 37 -7.14 -8.46 -9.36
CA ALA A 37 -8.12 -8.92 -8.37
C ALA A 37 -8.38 -7.86 -7.30
N VAL A 38 -7.31 -7.23 -6.80
CA VAL A 38 -7.40 -6.06 -5.93
C VAL A 38 -8.13 -4.94 -6.68
N LEU A 39 -7.79 -4.56 -7.90
CA LEU A 39 -8.47 -3.46 -8.58
C LEU A 39 -9.97 -3.71 -8.83
N VAL A 40 -10.36 -4.93 -9.20
CA VAL A 40 -11.71 -5.28 -9.64
C VAL A 40 -12.66 -5.59 -8.47
N GLY A 41 -12.15 -6.14 -7.37
CA GLY A 41 -12.94 -6.30 -6.15
C GLY A 41 -13.40 -4.94 -5.65
N SER A 42 -14.63 -4.79 -5.16
CA SER A 42 -15.07 -3.57 -4.48
C SER A 42 -16.30 -3.82 -3.61
N PRO A 43 -16.57 -2.99 -2.59
CA PRO A 43 -17.79 -3.08 -1.79
C PRO A 43 -19.08 -2.95 -2.63
N GLN A 44 -19.02 -2.26 -3.77
CA GLN A 44 -20.14 -2.13 -4.71
C GLN A 44 -20.35 -3.40 -5.56
N ARG A 45 -19.38 -4.31 -5.58
CA ARG A 45 -19.38 -5.57 -6.35
C ARG A 45 -19.15 -6.74 -5.42
N VAL A 46 -19.97 -6.87 -4.38
CA VAL A 46 -19.81 -7.87 -3.31
C VAL A 46 -19.74 -9.29 -3.88
N ALA A 47 -20.67 -9.67 -4.78
CA ALA A 47 -20.71 -11.01 -5.36
C ALA A 47 -19.44 -11.36 -6.14
N LEU A 48 -18.98 -10.46 -7.03
CA LEU A 48 -17.72 -10.63 -7.77
C LEU A 48 -16.53 -10.72 -6.82
N SER A 49 -16.48 -9.86 -5.81
CA SER A 49 -15.41 -9.86 -4.81
C SER A 49 -15.40 -11.16 -3.99
N ALA A 50 -16.58 -11.71 -3.67
CA ALA A 50 -16.71 -12.99 -2.98
C ALA A 50 -16.22 -14.16 -3.84
N VAL A 51 -16.53 -14.17 -5.14
CA VAL A 51 -16.01 -15.18 -6.09
C VAL A 51 -14.49 -15.11 -6.18
N ILE A 52 -13.93 -13.89 -6.32
CA ILE A 52 -12.48 -13.67 -6.33
C ILE A 52 -11.87 -14.18 -5.01
N GLY A 53 -12.39 -13.74 -3.86
CA GLY A 53 -11.92 -14.15 -2.54
C GLY A 53 -11.96 -15.67 -2.35
N ALA A 54 -13.07 -16.31 -2.73
CA ALA A 54 -13.23 -17.76 -2.67
C ALA A 54 -12.22 -18.50 -3.56
N ALA A 55 -11.91 -17.97 -4.75
CA ALA A 55 -10.87 -18.55 -5.61
C ALA A 55 -9.48 -18.50 -4.94
N TYR A 56 -9.11 -17.38 -4.30
CA TYR A 56 -7.86 -17.30 -3.54
C TYR A 56 -7.84 -18.26 -2.35
N VAL A 57 -8.92 -18.33 -1.58
CA VAL A 57 -9.04 -19.27 -0.45
C VAL A 57 -8.93 -20.72 -0.93
N GLY A 58 -9.61 -21.07 -2.03
CA GLY A 58 -9.54 -22.40 -2.62
C GLY A 58 -8.12 -22.78 -3.04
N VAL A 59 -7.43 -21.93 -3.79
CA VAL A 59 -6.03 -22.18 -4.18
C VAL A 59 -5.10 -22.26 -2.96
N ALA A 60 -5.31 -21.40 -1.95
CA ALA A 60 -4.53 -21.45 -0.72
C ALA A 60 -4.75 -22.79 -0.01
N ALA A 61 -5.99 -23.29 0.07
CA ALA A 61 -6.30 -24.57 0.71
C ALA A 61 -5.52 -25.76 0.12
N PHE A 62 -5.30 -25.77 -1.20
CA PHE A 62 -4.53 -26.81 -1.89
C PHE A 62 -3.01 -26.58 -1.89
N THR A 63 -2.54 -25.37 -1.58
CA THR A 63 -1.11 -24.99 -1.59
C THR A 63 -0.56 -24.73 -0.19
N LEU A 64 -1.40 -24.89 0.84
CA LEU A 64 -1.13 -24.62 2.24
C LEU A 64 0.11 -25.36 2.73
N ARG A 65 1.08 -24.59 3.21
CA ARG A 65 2.19 -25.11 4.02
C ARG A 65 1.90 -24.81 5.48
N HIS A 66 1.89 -25.83 6.32
CA HIS A 66 1.73 -25.63 7.75
C HIS A 66 3.01 -25.00 8.34
N SER A 67 2.98 -23.69 8.57
CA SER A 67 4.01 -22.97 9.32
C SER A 67 3.43 -22.39 10.61
N ARG A 68 4.27 -22.22 11.63
CA ARG A 68 3.86 -21.51 12.86
C ARG A 68 3.48 -20.05 12.57
N ALA A 69 4.00 -19.43 11.50
CA ALA A 69 3.66 -18.05 11.15
C ALA A 69 2.27 -17.98 10.50
N ASN A 70 1.95 -18.93 9.62
CA ASN A 70 0.60 -19.08 9.07
C ASN A 70 -0.44 -19.25 10.18
N ARG A 71 -0.12 -20.02 11.24
CA ARG A 71 -1.01 -20.13 12.41
C ARG A 71 -1.24 -18.81 13.15
N ILE A 72 -0.20 -18.00 13.36
CA ILE A 72 -0.35 -16.68 14.00
C ILE A 72 -1.16 -15.74 13.11
N VAL A 73 -0.92 -15.73 11.80
CA VAL A 73 -1.69 -14.91 10.86
C VAL A 73 -3.16 -15.31 10.88
N VAL A 74 -3.47 -16.61 10.85
CA VAL A 74 -4.85 -17.10 10.95
C VAL A 74 -5.49 -16.67 12.26
N ALA A 75 -4.77 -16.78 13.39
CA ALA A 75 -5.26 -16.33 14.69
C ALA A 75 -5.51 -14.81 14.72
N TYR A 76 -4.61 -14.01 14.15
CA TYR A 76 -4.78 -12.56 14.00
C TYR A 76 -6.01 -12.22 13.15
N VAL A 77 -6.16 -12.86 11.99
CA VAL A 77 -7.30 -12.66 11.10
C VAL A 77 -8.62 -13.06 11.78
N ALA A 78 -8.63 -14.18 12.50
CA ALA A 78 -9.80 -14.64 13.26
C ALA A 78 -10.14 -13.68 14.40
N ALA A 79 -9.14 -13.14 15.12
CA ALA A 79 -9.35 -12.15 16.18
C ALA A 79 -9.91 -10.84 15.63
N ALA A 80 -9.36 -10.34 14.52
CA ALA A 80 -9.87 -9.15 13.84
C ALA A 80 -11.32 -9.35 13.35
N ALA A 81 -11.60 -10.51 12.73
CA ALA A 81 -12.95 -10.87 12.28
C ALA A 81 -13.94 -10.95 13.45
N ALA A 82 -13.57 -11.65 14.53
CA ALA A 82 -14.41 -11.78 15.72
C ALA A 82 -14.71 -10.41 16.34
N TRP A 83 -13.69 -9.55 16.46
CA TRP A 83 -13.89 -8.21 17.01
C TRP A 83 -14.80 -7.33 16.14
N MET A 84 -14.63 -7.38 14.81
CA MET A 84 -15.51 -6.67 13.88
C MET A 84 -16.97 -7.14 13.99
N VAL A 85 -17.19 -8.46 14.13
CA VAL A 85 -18.54 -9.02 14.35
C VAL A 85 -19.12 -8.58 15.70
N VAL A 86 -18.33 -8.61 16.78
CA VAL A 86 -18.78 -8.13 18.11
C VAL A 86 -19.14 -6.65 18.06
N SER A 87 -18.31 -5.81 17.43
CA SER A 87 -18.58 -4.38 17.28
C SER A 87 -19.85 -4.14 16.44
N TRP A 88 -20.04 -4.90 15.36
CA TRP A 88 -21.26 -4.85 14.56
C TRP A 88 -22.51 -5.28 15.33
N LEU A 89 -22.45 -6.39 16.09
CA LEU A 89 -23.56 -6.83 16.94
C LEU A 89 -23.93 -5.75 17.97
N ARG A 90 -22.92 -5.11 18.57
CA ARG A 90 -23.12 -3.98 19.48
C ARG A 90 -23.81 -2.80 18.77
N SER A 91 -23.35 -2.42 17.58
CA SER A 91 -24.01 -1.39 16.75
C SER A 91 -25.46 -1.71 16.42
N ARG A 92 -25.77 -2.99 16.17
CA ARG A 92 -27.10 -3.42 15.72
C ARG A 92 -28.11 -3.58 16.84
N TYR A 93 -27.68 -4.05 18.01
CA TYR A 93 -28.58 -4.50 19.07
C TYR A 93 -28.48 -3.72 20.37
N LEU A 94 -27.37 -3.05 20.63
CA LEU A 94 -27.12 -2.36 21.90
C LEU A 94 -27.03 -0.85 21.75
N LEU A 95 -26.58 -0.37 20.59
CA LEU A 95 -26.45 1.05 20.29
C LEU A 95 -27.64 1.53 19.48
N HIS A 96 -28.12 2.73 19.80
CA HIS A 96 -29.25 3.37 19.12
C HIS A 96 -28.77 4.15 17.89
N LEU A 97 -28.08 3.46 16.97
CA LEU A 97 -27.64 4.03 15.71
C LEU A 97 -28.82 4.14 14.73
N ASP A 98 -28.76 5.11 13.82
CA ASP A 98 -29.79 5.23 12.78
C ASP A 98 -29.69 4.11 11.73
N SER A 99 -30.73 3.96 10.91
CA SER A 99 -30.82 2.89 9.92
C SER A 99 -29.71 2.95 8.85
N GLY A 100 -29.25 4.15 8.49
CA GLY A 100 -28.15 4.36 7.54
C GLY A 100 -26.81 3.92 8.13
N GLN A 101 -26.55 4.27 9.39
CA GLN A 101 -25.38 3.83 10.14
C GLN A 101 -25.33 2.30 10.29
N VAL A 102 -26.45 1.68 10.67
CA VAL A 102 -26.55 0.22 10.80
C VAL A 102 -26.38 -0.48 9.45
N ALA A 103 -26.94 0.07 8.37
CA ALA A 103 -26.76 -0.46 7.02
C ALA A 103 -25.29 -0.39 6.58
N TYR A 104 -24.62 0.75 6.80
CA TYR A 104 -23.20 0.90 6.49
C TYR A 104 -22.33 -0.02 7.33
N ALA A 105 -22.59 -0.14 8.64
CA ALA A 105 -21.91 -1.09 9.53
C ALA A 105 -22.04 -2.54 9.05
N THR A 106 -23.24 -2.92 8.58
CA THR A 106 -23.52 -4.26 8.05
C THR A 106 -22.75 -4.52 6.77
N SER A 107 -22.79 -3.59 5.81
CA SER A 107 -22.02 -3.68 4.56
C SER A 107 -20.51 -3.80 4.83
N LYS A 108 -19.99 -2.94 5.72
CA LYS A 108 -18.60 -2.92 6.17
C LYS A 108 -18.17 -4.26 6.75
N THR A 109 -18.97 -4.81 7.66
CA THR A 109 -18.70 -6.11 8.31
C THR A 109 -18.71 -7.25 7.31
N ILE A 110 -19.76 -7.35 6.47
CA ILE A 110 -19.87 -8.42 5.48
C ILE A 110 -18.68 -8.40 4.53
N TYR A 111 -18.37 -7.24 3.95
CA TYR A 111 -17.28 -7.14 2.98
C TYR A 111 -15.92 -7.40 3.61
N PHE A 112 -15.64 -6.77 4.76
CA PHE A 112 -14.34 -6.89 5.39
C PHE A 112 -14.09 -8.30 5.97
N VAL A 113 -15.07 -8.85 6.70
CA VAL A 113 -14.93 -10.13 7.41
C VAL A 113 -15.06 -11.32 6.47
N ALA A 114 -15.99 -11.29 5.51
CA ALA A 114 -16.23 -12.45 4.65
C ALA A 114 -15.35 -12.48 3.38
N ILE A 115 -14.78 -11.33 2.97
CA ILE A 115 -14.05 -11.24 1.70
C ILE A 115 -12.60 -10.79 1.92
N VAL A 116 -12.38 -9.60 2.47
CA VAL A 116 -11.03 -9.01 2.55
C VAL A 116 -10.11 -9.81 3.47
N LEU A 117 -10.56 -10.11 4.70
CA LEU A 117 -9.77 -10.84 5.69
C LEU A 117 -9.39 -12.27 5.23
N PRO A 118 -10.34 -13.10 4.72
CA PRO A 118 -10.01 -14.42 4.18
C PRO A 118 -9.09 -14.36 2.95
N MET A 119 -9.31 -13.41 2.03
CA MET A 119 -8.45 -13.23 0.87
C MET A 119 -7.02 -12.84 1.29
N ALA A 120 -6.88 -11.93 2.25
CA ALA A 120 -5.57 -11.54 2.79
C ALA A 120 -4.84 -12.71 3.45
N ALA A 121 -5.54 -13.53 4.23
CA ALA A 121 -4.99 -14.76 4.81
C ALA A 121 -4.53 -15.74 3.71
N ALA A 122 -5.35 -15.94 2.68
CA ALA A 122 -5.06 -16.84 1.56
C ALA A 122 -3.82 -16.40 0.78
N VAL A 123 -3.72 -15.12 0.40
CA VAL A 123 -2.52 -14.57 -0.27
C VAL A 123 -1.28 -14.75 0.62
N THR A 124 -1.41 -14.52 1.92
CA THR A 124 -0.32 -14.67 2.88
C THR A 124 0.17 -16.12 2.98
N MET A 125 -0.73 -17.10 2.86
CA MET A 125 -0.37 -18.53 2.79
C MET A 125 0.36 -18.88 1.49
N MET A 126 0.10 -18.15 0.40
CA MET A 126 0.80 -18.29 -0.88
C MET A 126 2.15 -17.54 -0.94
N VAL A 127 2.59 -16.85 0.10
CA VAL A 127 3.86 -16.09 0.11
C VAL A 127 4.70 -16.54 1.29
N ASP A 128 5.75 -17.33 1.08
CA ASP A 128 6.62 -17.82 2.17
C ASP A 128 7.78 -16.86 2.45
N ARG A 129 8.29 -16.21 1.41
CA ARG A 129 9.34 -15.20 1.48
C ARG A 129 8.91 -13.97 0.71
N ALA A 130 9.49 -12.82 1.05
CA ALA A 130 9.24 -11.57 0.32
C ALA A 130 9.49 -11.72 -1.20
N ALA A 131 10.46 -12.54 -1.62
CA ALA A 131 10.73 -12.79 -3.03
C ALA A 131 9.63 -13.58 -3.76
N ASP A 132 8.78 -14.33 -3.05
CA ASP A 132 7.75 -15.14 -3.69
C ASP A 132 6.59 -14.29 -4.25
N ILE A 133 6.53 -13.00 -3.87
CA ILE A 133 5.53 -12.04 -4.39
C ILE A 133 5.87 -11.51 -5.78
N TRP A 134 6.97 -11.98 -6.40
CA TRP A 134 7.46 -11.47 -7.68
C TRP A 134 6.40 -11.46 -8.80
N PRO A 135 5.44 -12.40 -8.93
CA PRO A 135 4.46 -12.34 -10.01
C PRO A 135 3.52 -11.14 -9.86
N ALA A 136 3.11 -10.82 -8.63
CA ALA A 136 2.28 -9.65 -8.33
C ALA A 136 3.07 -8.36 -8.58
N VAL A 137 4.36 -8.35 -8.24
CA VAL A 137 5.24 -7.20 -8.45
C VAL A 137 5.48 -6.92 -9.93
N THR A 138 5.79 -7.94 -10.73
CA THR A 138 6.02 -7.78 -12.18
C THR A 138 4.75 -7.32 -12.88
N SER A 139 3.60 -7.93 -12.58
CA SER A 139 2.31 -7.52 -13.15
C SER A 139 1.94 -6.09 -12.75
N GLN A 140 2.15 -5.70 -11.49
CA GLN A 140 1.89 -4.35 -11.02
C GLN A 140 2.79 -3.30 -11.69
N VAL A 141 4.08 -3.59 -11.89
CA VAL A 141 4.99 -2.70 -12.63
C VAL A 141 4.52 -2.54 -14.07
N ALA A 142 4.16 -3.64 -14.74
CA ALA A 142 3.66 -3.60 -16.11
C ALA A 142 2.38 -2.77 -16.24
N ILE A 143 1.41 -2.99 -15.35
CA ILE A 143 0.16 -2.22 -15.29
C ILE A 143 0.46 -0.74 -15.04
N GLY A 144 1.24 -0.42 -14.01
CA GLY A 144 1.55 0.97 -13.66
C GLY A 144 2.30 1.72 -14.76
N ALA A 145 3.28 1.08 -15.40
CA ALA A 145 4.02 1.66 -16.51
C ALA A 145 3.13 1.88 -17.75
N ALA A 146 2.28 0.90 -18.11
CA ALA A 146 1.35 1.03 -19.22
C ALA A 146 0.34 2.16 -18.97
N VAL A 147 -0.25 2.22 -17.77
CA VAL A 147 -1.18 3.30 -17.37
C VAL A 147 -0.47 4.66 -17.39
N ALA A 148 0.79 4.75 -16.95
CA ALA A 148 1.56 5.99 -16.98
C ALA A 148 1.78 6.50 -18.41
N VAL A 149 2.23 5.62 -19.30
CA VAL A 149 2.46 5.96 -20.72
C VAL A 149 1.16 6.41 -21.39
N LEU A 150 0.06 5.68 -21.18
CA LEU A 150 -1.24 6.06 -21.71
C LEU A 150 -1.73 7.40 -21.14
N THR A 151 -1.54 7.63 -19.84
CA THR A 151 -1.89 8.90 -19.19
C THR A 151 -1.13 10.07 -19.81
N ILE A 152 0.17 9.89 -20.10
CA ILE A 152 0.99 10.91 -20.75
C ILE A 152 0.55 11.13 -22.19
N ALA A 153 0.37 10.05 -22.96
CA ALA A 153 -0.01 10.12 -24.37
C ALA A 153 -1.38 10.77 -24.59
N LEU A 154 -2.30 10.58 -23.65
CA LEU A 154 -3.66 11.15 -23.68
C LEU A 154 -3.77 12.45 -22.85
N PHE A 155 -2.65 13.09 -22.50
CA PHE A 155 -2.64 14.36 -21.74
C PHE A 155 -3.54 14.37 -20.49
N GLY A 156 -3.60 13.25 -19.75
CA GLY A 156 -4.39 13.14 -18.53
C GLY A 156 -5.88 12.89 -18.73
N GLU A 157 -6.34 12.55 -19.94
CA GLU A 157 -7.72 12.10 -20.14
C GLU A 157 -8.04 10.88 -19.26
N ARG A 158 -9.26 10.88 -18.70
CA ARG A 158 -9.74 9.87 -17.75
C ARG A 158 -10.22 8.62 -18.48
N PHE A 159 -9.31 7.92 -19.16
CA PHE A 159 -9.65 6.75 -19.99
C PHE A 159 -10.14 5.55 -19.17
N LEU A 160 -9.88 5.50 -17.86
CA LEU A 160 -10.47 4.49 -16.96
C LEU A 160 -11.90 4.84 -16.50
N GLY A 161 -12.44 5.98 -16.94
CA GLY A 161 -13.75 6.49 -16.57
C GLY A 161 -13.69 7.55 -15.46
N ALA A 162 -14.73 8.39 -15.40
CA ALA A 162 -14.82 9.51 -14.46
C ALA A 162 -14.81 9.09 -12.98
N ASP A 163 -15.27 7.88 -12.66
CA ASP A 163 -15.30 7.35 -11.29
C ASP A 163 -13.98 6.67 -10.87
N ARG A 164 -13.05 6.48 -11.82
CA ARG A 164 -11.80 5.72 -11.60
C ARG A 164 -10.53 6.50 -11.88
N TYR A 165 -10.61 7.81 -12.11
CA TYR A 165 -9.41 8.64 -12.32
C TYR A 165 -8.46 8.63 -11.13
N THR A 166 -8.98 8.55 -9.90
CA THR A 166 -8.17 8.40 -8.68
C THR A 166 -7.39 7.08 -8.68
N TRP A 167 -7.96 6.03 -9.26
CA TRP A 167 -7.29 4.74 -9.44
C TRP A 167 -6.20 4.79 -10.50
N GLN A 168 -6.37 5.58 -11.57
CA GLN A 168 -5.34 5.79 -12.59
C GLN A 168 -4.03 6.26 -11.94
N GLY A 169 -4.10 7.32 -11.14
CA GLY A 169 -2.94 7.82 -10.38
C GLY A 169 -2.38 6.79 -9.40
N ASN A 170 -3.24 6.08 -8.65
CA ASN A 170 -2.80 5.09 -7.66
C ASN A 170 -2.04 3.91 -8.31
N LEU A 171 -2.50 3.42 -9.46
CA LEU A 171 -1.84 2.35 -10.20
C LEU A 171 -0.46 2.76 -10.70
N ILE A 172 -0.33 4.02 -11.16
CA ILE A 172 0.96 4.60 -11.55
C ILE A 172 1.86 4.69 -10.31
N ALA A 173 1.40 5.33 -9.24
CA ALA A 173 2.18 5.51 -8.00
C ALA A 173 2.70 4.17 -7.45
N LEU A 174 1.85 3.14 -7.40
CA LEU A 174 2.24 1.81 -6.95
C LEU A 174 3.28 1.18 -7.90
N GLY A 175 3.03 1.21 -9.22
CA GLY A 175 3.97 0.69 -10.21
C GLY A 175 5.33 1.40 -10.16
N THR A 176 5.34 2.73 -10.03
CA THR A 176 6.54 3.55 -9.90
C THR A 176 7.33 3.21 -8.64
N ALA A 177 6.67 3.18 -7.47
CA ALA A 177 7.33 2.88 -6.19
C ALA A 177 7.99 1.50 -6.17
N ILE A 178 7.38 0.53 -6.86
CA ILE A 178 7.93 -0.83 -7.03
C ILE A 178 9.08 -0.83 -8.06
N ALA A 179 8.90 -0.18 -9.21
CA ALA A 179 9.86 -0.20 -10.32
C ALA A 179 11.20 0.44 -9.96
N ILE A 180 11.22 1.40 -9.02
CA ILE A 180 12.46 2.04 -8.56
C ILE A 180 13.25 1.19 -7.56
N GLN A 181 12.76 0.00 -7.18
CA GLN A 181 13.50 -0.90 -6.28
C GLN A 181 14.53 -1.75 -7.06
N PRO A 182 15.69 -2.09 -6.45
CA PRO A 182 16.73 -2.95 -7.05
C PRO A 182 16.35 -4.43 -7.15
N TRP A 183 15.09 -4.73 -7.50
CA TRP A 183 14.60 -6.11 -7.56
C TRP A 183 13.83 -6.42 -8.84
N PRO A 184 12.67 -5.79 -9.13
CA PRO A 184 11.98 -6.02 -10.39
C PRO A 184 12.81 -5.54 -11.59
N ILE A 185 13.61 -4.49 -11.40
CA ILE A 185 14.43 -3.88 -12.45
C ILE A 185 15.86 -3.72 -11.93
N ARG A 186 16.77 -4.58 -12.41
CA ARG A 186 18.16 -4.58 -11.97
C ARG A 186 18.96 -3.39 -12.50
N SER A 187 18.54 -2.80 -13.61
CA SER A 187 19.17 -1.62 -14.19
C SER A 187 18.66 -0.35 -13.53
N ILE A 188 19.55 0.38 -12.85
CA ILE A 188 19.20 1.68 -12.26
C ILE A 188 18.76 2.70 -13.32
N ARG A 189 19.32 2.64 -14.53
CA ARG A 189 18.93 3.53 -15.63
C ARG A 189 17.49 3.25 -16.06
N ALA A 190 17.13 1.98 -16.21
CA ALA A 190 15.75 1.60 -16.53
C ALA A 190 14.78 1.98 -15.39
N SER A 191 15.20 1.77 -14.13
CA SER A 191 14.45 2.19 -12.95
C SER A 191 14.21 3.70 -12.94
N ALA A 192 15.22 4.50 -13.28
CA ALA A 192 15.12 5.95 -13.36
C ALA A 192 14.20 6.42 -14.48
N VAL A 193 14.29 5.83 -15.68
CA VAL A 193 13.39 6.13 -16.80
C VAL A 193 11.94 5.84 -16.43
N ILE A 194 11.66 4.66 -15.89
CA ILE A 194 10.31 4.29 -15.46
C ILE A 194 9.85 5.17 -14.28
N GLY A 195 10.79 5.55 -13.40
CA GLY A 195 10.57 6.51 -12.33
C GLY A 195 10.08 7.86 -12.84
N ILE A 196 10.78 8.44 -13.83
CA ILE A 196 10.43 9.72 -14.46
C ILE A 196 9.09 9.64 -15.18
N VAL A 197 8.88 8.60 -15.99
CA VAL A 197 7.60 8.35 -16.68
C VAL A 197 6.46 8.21 -15.66
N GLY A 198 6.71 7.51 -14.55
CA GLY A 198 5.78 7.38 -13.44
C GLY A 198 5.40 8.70 -12.80
N VAL A 199 6.40 9.52 -12.41
CA VAL A 199 6.16 10.85 -11.84
C VAL A 199 5.37 11.73 -12.82
N ALA A 200 5.77 11.79 -14.09
CA ALA A 200 5.05 12.54 -15.12
C ALA A 200 3.59 12.07 -15.26
N GLY A 201 3.36 10.75 -15.30
CA GLY A 201 2.01 10.19 -15.35
C GLY A 201 1.16 10.56 -14.13
N ILE A 202 1.73 10.56 -12.92
CA ILE A 202 1.03 10.97 -11.69
C ILE A 202 0.64 12.45 -11.74
N MET A 203 1.53 13.30 -12.25
CA MET A 203 1.26 14.74 -12.37
C MET A 203 0.06 15.03 -13.28
N LEU A 204 -0.09 14.23 -14.35
CA LEU A 204 -1.18 14.31 -15.31
C LEU A 204 -2.45 13.52 -14.89
N ALA A 205 -2.36 12.67 -13.87
CA ALA A 205 -3.49 11.84 -13.42
C ALA A 205 -4.47 12.58 -12.50
N ASN A 206 -4.23 13.86 -12.20
CA ASN A 206 -5.10 14.70 -11.38
C ASN A 206 -5.47 14.12 -9.99
N SER A 207 -4.54 13.42 -9.34
CA SER A 207 -4.83 12.65 -8.12
C SER A 207 -3.87 13.00 -6.97
N ARG A 208 -4.37 13.76 -5.99
CA ARG A 208 -3.63 14.20 -4.79
C ARG A 208 -3.12 13.02 -3.96
N GLN A 209 -3.96 12.01 -3.80
CA GLN A 209 -3.64 10.79 -3.06
C GLN A 209 -2.49 10.01 -3.70
N SER A 210 -2.42 9.94 -5.04
CA SER A 210 -1.32 9.24 -5.70
C SER A 210 0.01 9.99 -5.60
N LEU A 211 -0.04 11.33 -5.63
CA LEU A 211 1.13 12.16 -5.36
C LEU A 211 1.63 11.94 -3.93
N ALA A 212 0.74 11.99 -2.93
CA ALA A 212 1.12 11.73 -1.54
C ALA A 212 1.69 10.31 -1.37
N ALA A 213 1.03 9.30 -1.95
CA ALA A 213 1.46 7.92 -1.86
C ALA A 213 2.84 7.68 -2.49
N VAL A 214 3.12 8.24 -3.67
CA VAL A 214 4.43 8.08 -4.31
C VAL A 214 5.53 8.82 -3.55
N VAL A 215 5.25 10.03 -3.03
CA VAL A 215 6.21 10.81 -2.25
C VAL A 215 6.56 10.08 -0.94
N VAL A 216 5.56 9.64 -0.19
CA VAL A 216 5.77 8.89 1.06
C VAL A 216 6.56 7.61 0.78
N ALA A 217 6.18 6.83 -0.24
CA ALA A 217 6.91 5.62 -0.59
C ALA A 217 8.37 5.92 -1.01
N MET A 218 8.62 6.94 -1.81
CA MET A 218 9.99 7.31 -2.22
C MET A 218 10.85 7.78 -1.03
N LEU A 219 10.28 8.56 -0.11
CA LEU A 219 10.99 8.98 1.10
C LEU A 219 11.33 7.78 1.99
N LEU A 220 10.38 6.87 2.22
CA LEU A 220 10.62 5.65 3.01
C LEU A 220 11.61 4.70 2.32
N SER A 221 11.56 4.59 0.99
CA SER A 221 12.54 3.86 0.18
C SER A 221 13.94 4.45 0.37
N SER A 222 14.06 5.78 0.34
CA SER A 222 15.34 6.47 0.58
C SER A 222 15.88 6.17 1.97
N VAL A 223 15.05 6.29 3.00
CA VAL A 223 15.43 5.97 4.39
C VAL A 223 15.87 4.51 4.53
N TYR A 224 15.13 3.57 3.93
CA TYR A 224 15.47 2.15 3.94
C TYR A 224 16.87 1.90 3.35
N TRP A 225 17.11 2.39 2.13
CA TRP A 225 18.36 2.14 1.41
C TRP A 225 19.55 2.90 2.01
N ALA A 226 19.33 4.12 2.50
CA ALA A 226 20.36 4.87 3.23
C ALA A 226 20.76 4.17 4.53
N ALA A 227 19.78 3.73 5.33
CA ALA A 227 20.04 2.97 6.55
C ALA A 227 20.78 1.65 6.26
N ALA A 228 20.44 0.99 5.16
CA ALA A 228 21.08 -0.25 4.73
C ALA A 228 22.54 -0.02 4.31
N ALA A 229 22.83 1.04 3.53
CA ALA A 229 24.18 1.44 3.15
C ALA A 229 25.03 1.80 4.39
N VAL A 230 24.48 2.60 5.30
CA VAL A 230 25.18 3.03 6.52
C VAL A 230 25.52 1.84 7.42
N ARG A 231 24.64 0.83 7.55
CA ARG A 231 24.92 -0.31 8.44
C ARG A 231 25.94 -1.31 7.91
N ARG A 232 26.10 -1.45 6.59
CA ARG A 232 26.86 -2.54 5.99
C ARG A 232 28.25 -2.16 5.51
N GLU A 233 28.46 -0.89 5.17
CA GLU A 233 29.73 -0.45 4.59
C GLU A 233 30.65 0.20 5.62
N ARG A 234 31.97 -0.02 5.49
CA ARG A 234 33.00 0.63 6.30
C ARG A 234 33.39 1.97 5.64
N GLY A 235 33.80 2.98 6.43
CA GLY A 235 34.23 4.31 5.92
C GLY A 235 33.32 5.47 6.34
N ALA A 236 33.48 6.68 5.80
CA ALA A 236 32.64 7.83 6.15
C ALA A 236 31.23 7.72 5.54
N VAL A 237 30.18 8.20 6.24
CA VAL A 237 28.77 8.10 5.81
C VAL A 237 28.54 8.60 4.38
N TRP A 238 29.12 9.75 4.03
CA TRP A 238 29.00 10.34 2.70
C TRP A 238 29.64 9.50 1.60
N ALA A 239 30.78 8.84 1.89
CA ALA A 239 31.41 7.93 0.95
C ALA A 239 30.50 6.71 0.70
N ARG A 240 29.94 6.12 1.77
CA ARG A 240 29.01 4.96 1.69
C ARG A 240 27.80 5.26 0.80
N LEU A 241 27.16 6.42 1.00
CA LEU A 241 25.99 6.81 0.21
C LEU A 241 26.31 7.09 -1.26
N ARG A 242 27.53 7.55 -1.57
CA ARG A 242 27.91 7.88 -2.95
C ARG A 242 28.34 6.66 -3.76
N THR A 243 29.06 5.72 -3.15
CA THR A 243 29.68 4.60 -3.88
C THR A 243 28.81 3.35 -3.94
N SER A 244 27.96 3.12 -2.94
CA SER A 244 27.16 1.90 -2.82
C SER A 244 26.02 1.81 -3.82
N ALA A 245 25.66 0.57 -4.19
CA ALA A 245 24.44 0.33 -4.94
C ALA A 245 23.20 0.84 -4.18
N ALA A 246 23.11 0.55 -2.88
CA ALA A 246 22.04 1.02 -2.01
C ALA A 246 21.90 2.56 -1.99
N GLY A 247 23.03 3.26 -1.88
CA GLY A 247 23.08 4.72 -1.90
C GLY A 247 22.57 5.32 -3.21
N LYS A 248 22.84 4.67 -4.36
CA LYS A 248 22.28 5.10 -5.65
C LYS A 248 20.75 5.01 -5.70
N TYR A 249 20.15 3.95 -5.13
CA TYR A 249 18.70 3.81 -5.05
C TYR A 249 18.05 4.77 -4.03
N ALA A 250 18.75 5.09 -2.94
CA ALA A 250 18.34 6.14 -2.01
C ALA A 250 18.32 7.51 -2.70
N ALA A 251 19.39 7.84 -3.46
CA ALA A 251 19.51 9.08 -4.21
C ALA A 251 18.46 9.19 -5.33
N LEU A 252 18.21 8.10 -6.07
CA LEU A 252 17.18 8.07 -7.11
C LEU A 252 15.79 8.42 -6.53
N SER A 253 15.44 7.83 -5.38
CA SER A 253 14.14 8.09 -4.75
C SER A 253 13.99 9.56 -4.35
N ILE A 254 15.04 10.19 -3.80
CA ILE A 254 15.03 11.63 -3.47
C ILE A 254 14.95 12.49 -4.73
N LEU A 255 15.73 12.16 -5.76
CA LEU A 255 15.72 12.90 -7.02
C LEU A 255 14.31 12.91 -7.64
N LEU A 256 13.61 11.78 -7.63
CA LEU A 256 12.23 11.71 -8.15
C LEU A 256 11.25 12.52 -7.32
N VAL A 257 11.40 12.58 -5.99
CA VAL A 257 10.62 13.48 -5.13
C VAL A 257 10.90 14.95 -5.47
N LEU A 258 12.15 15.32 -5.68
CA LEU A 258 12.53 16.68 -6.08
C LEU A 258 11.97 17.04 -7.46
N VAL A 259 11.97 16.11 -8.41
CA VAL A 259 11.35 16.29 -9.73
C VAL A 259 9.84 16.50 -9.59
N ALA A 260 9.15 15.69 -8.78
CA ALA A 260 7.72 15.87 -8.51
C ALA A 260 7.43 17.23 -7.85
N GLY A 261 8.21 17.62 -6.85
CA GLY A 261 8.08 18.91 -6.17
C GLY A 261 8.37 20.11 -7.07
N ALA A 262 9.40 20.03 -7.92
CA ALA A 262 9.73 21.05 -8.90
C ALA A 262 8.62 21.19 -9.95
N TYR A 263 8.07 20.07 -10.44
CA TYR A 263 6.93 20.09 -11.36
C TYR A 263 5.74 20.81 -10.74
N VAL A 264 5.34 20.39 -9.52
CA VAL A 264 4.24 21.03 -8.78
C VAL A 264 4.52 22.52 -8.58
N GLY A 265 5.74 22.90 -8.18
CA GLY A 265 6.10 24.31 -7.98
C GLY A 265 6.00 25.15 -9.25
N VAL A 266 6.50 24.64 -10.38
CA VAL A 266 6.44 25.33 -11.69
C VAL A 266 4.99 25.47 -12.16
N THR A 267 4.23 24.38 -12.14
CA THR A 267 2.84 24.37 -12.63
C THR A 267 1.89 25.16 -11.71
N TYR A 268 2.14 25.14 -10.40
CA TYR A 268 1.40 25.95 -9.44
C TYR A 268 1.71 27.44 -9.61
N ALA A 269 2.97 27.83 -9.82
CA ALA A 269 3.34 29.22 -10.09
C ALA A 269 2.66 29.76 -11.37
N SER A 270 2.53 28.92 -12.40
CA SER A 270 1.77 29.29 -13.61
C SER A 270 0.26 29.38 -13.38
N ASP A 271 -0.32 28.55 -12.51
CA ASP A 271 -1.78 28.49 -12.27
C ASP A 271 -2.27 29.63 -11.37
N VAL A 272 -1.48 30.00 -10.34
CA VAL A 272 -1.73 31.18 -9.50
C VAL A 272 -1.34 32.48 -10.22
N GLY A 273 -0.85 32.36 -11.46
CA GLY A 273 -0.56 33.48 -12.35
C GLY A 273 0.65 34.32 -11.94
N ALA A 274 1.46 33.91 -10.96
CA ALA A 274 2.60 34.68 -10.46
C ALA A 274 3.74 34.73 -11.51
N ARG A 275 3.72 35.74 -12.38
CA ARG A 275 4.94 36.15 -13.10
C ARG A 275 5.79 37.00 -12.16
N ILE A 276 7.02 36.53 -11.91
CA ILE A 276 8.07 37.33 -11.27
C ILE A 276 8.85 38.00 -12.40
N ASP A 277 8.65 39.30 -12.57
CA ASP A 277 9.50 40.13 -13.43
C ASP A 277 10.23 41.19 -12.59
N THR A 278 11.09 41.98 -13.23
CA THR A 278 11.86 43.04 -12.55
C THR A 278 10.97 44.18 -11.99
N GLY A 279 9.66 44.16 -12.24
CA GLY A 279 8.69 45.17 -11.82
C GLY A 279 7.72 44.73 -10.71
N GLY A 280 7.65 43.45 -10.37
CA GLY A 280 6.81 42.95 -9.27
C GLY A 280 6.16 41.59 -9.56
N VAL A 281 5.09 41.28 -8.81
CA VAL A 281 4.29 40.06 -8.99
C VAL A 281 2.96 40.45 -9.66
N HIS A 282 2.72 39.98 -10.88
CA HIS A 282 1.47 40.18 -11.62
C HIS A 282 0.71 38.85 -11.75
N SER A 283 -0.61 38.83 -11.53
CA SER A 283 -1.47 37.63 -11.60
C SER A 283 -2.29 37.57 -12.90
N SER A 284 -2.17 36.47 -13.67
CA SER A 284 -2.92 36.20 -14.90
C SER A 284 -3.96 35.08 -14.71
N ALA A 285 -5.04 35.06 -15.50
CA ALA A 285 -6.06 34.00 -15.45
C ALA A 285 -5.49 32.60 -15.78
N PRO A 286 -5.98 31.51 -15.14
CA PRO A 286 -5.42 30.18 -15.30
C PRO A 286 -5.63 29.63 -16.72
N ASN A 287 -4.54 29.21 -17.36
CA ASN A 287 -4.57 28.55 -18.66
C ASN A 287 -4.89 27.06 -18.45
N ASN A 288 -6.08 26.66 -18.91
CA ASN A 288 -6.71 25.35 -18.76
C ASN A 288 -6.06 24.22 -19.60
N MET A 289 -4.71 24.15 -19.65
CA MET A 289 -3.99 23.28 -20.61
C MET A 289 -3.76 21.85 -20.11
N CYS A 290 -4.09 21.49 -18.87
CA CYS A 290 -3.84 20.16 -18.32
C CYS A 290 -4.81 19.81 -17.18
N ASN A 291 -5.26 18.55 -17.09
CA ASN A 291 -5.86 17.98 -15.87
C ASN A 291 -4.78 17.71 -14.81
N CYS A 292 -4.09 18.75 -14.36
CA CYS A 292 -2.88 18.58 -13.58
C CYS A 292 -3.20 18.46 -12.07
N VAL A 293 -2.34 17.76 -11.32
CA VAL A 293 -2.49 17.67 -9.86
C VAL A 293 -2.45 19.04 -9.17
N THR A 294 -1.84 20.04 -9.81
CA THR A 294 -1.77 21.41 -9.33
C THR A 294 -3.10 22.10 -9.21
N ASP A 295 -4.04 21.90 -10.14
CA ASP A 295 -5.36 22.51 -10.08
C ASP A 295 -6.10 22.04 -8.81
N ARG A 296 -5.85 20.78 -8.42
CA ARG A 296 -6.37 20.20 -7.17
C ARG A 296 -5.67 20.71 -5.91
N ILE A 297 -4.42 21.16 -6.03
CA ILE A 297 -3.68 21.80 -4.93
C ILE A 297 -4.13 23.26 -4.80
N ALA A 298 -4.23 24.00 -5.90
CA ALA A 298 -4.70 25.38 -5.94
C ALA A 298 -6.15 25.51 -5.44
N SER A 299 -7.04 24.60 -5.83
CA SER A 299 -8.43 24.60 -5.34
C SER A 299 -8.56 24.43 -3.81
N LEU A 300 -7.56 23.85 -3.11
CA LEU A 300 -7.57 23.77 -1.65
C LEU A 300 -7.38 25.15 -0.98
N GLN A 301 -6.81 26.12 -1.67
CA GLN A 301 -6.64 27.48 -1.14
C GLN A 301 -7.95 28.26 -1.16
N VAL A 302 -8.79 27.97 -2.13
CA VAL A 302 -10.09 28.64 -2.32
C VAL A 302 -11.18 27.93 -1.52
N SER A 303 -11.09 26.61 -1.37
CA SER A 303 -12.00 25.81 -0.55
C SER A 303 -11.20 24.76 0.22
N ALA A 304 -10.88 25.09 1.47
CA ALA A 304 -10.33 24.11 2.41
C ALA A 304 -11.41 23.03 2.61
N GLY A 305 -11.22 21.87 1.98
CA GLY A 305 -12.18 20.75 2.08
C GLY A 305 -12.41 20.30 3.53
N ASP A 306 -13.38 19.43 3.78
CA ASP A 306 -13.80 19.08 5.15
C ASP A 306 -12.84 18.15 5.91
N ARG A 307 -11.59 17.99 5.45
CA ARG A 307 -10.66 17.01 6.02
C ARG A 307 -10.38 17.24 7.50
N ASP A 308 -10.20 18.49 7.91
CA ASP A 308 -9.96 18.80 9.33
C ASP A 308 -11.20 18.52 10.18
N LYS A 309 -12.41 18.75 9.62
CA LYS A 309 -13.68 18.41 10.28
C LYS A 309 -13.85 16.90 10.42
N LEU A 310 -13.45 16.13 9.41
CA LEU A 310 -13.50 14.67 9.43
C LEU A 310 -12.57 14.09 10.51
N LEU A 311 -11.33 14.57 10.57
CA LEU A 311 -10.36 14.15 11.58
C LEU A 311 -10.82 14.55 12.99
N ALA A 312 -11.26 15.80 13.16
CA ALA A 312 -11.79 16.28 14.44
C ALA A 312 -13.00 15.45 14.91
N ARG A 313 -13.91 15.10 13.98
CA ARG A 313 -15.07 14.27 14.28
C ARG A 313 -14.66 12.84 14.66
N GLY A 314 -13.68 12.25 13.97
CA GLY A 314 -13.16 10.93 14.30
C GLY A 314 -12.54 10.89 15.71
N VAL A 315 -11.75 11.91 16.06
CA VAL A 315 -11.19 12.06 17.41
C VAL A 315 -12.29 12.25 18.44
N GLN A 316 -13.31 13.06 18.15
CA GLN A 316 -14.43 13.27 19.05
C GLN A 316 -15.18 11.96 19.35
N LEU A 317 -15.47 11.14 18.33
CA LEU A 317 -16.09 9.83 18.49
C LEU A 317 -15.22 8.89 19.32
N PHE A 318 -13.91 8.86 19.07
CA PHE A 318 -12.98 8.09 19.90
C PHE A 318 -13.04 8.50 21.38
N LEU A 319 -13.00 9.80 21.67
CA LEU A 319 -13.04 10.31 23.05
C LEU A 319 -14.37 10.05 23.76
N GLN A 320 -15.48 9.87 23.03
CA GLN A 320 -16.78 9.54 23.62
C GLN A 320 -16.83 8.11 24.18
N ASN A 321 -16.16 7.16 23.54
CA ASN A 321 -16.11 5.78 24.00
C ASN A 321 -14.75 5.13 23.66
N PRO A 322 -13.68 5.46 24.40
CA PRO A 322 -12.33 5.13 24.00
C PRO A 322 -12.03 3.63 24.03
N VAL A 323 -12.71 2.85 24.88
CA VAL A 323 -12.38 1.43 25.06
C VAL A 323 -13.04 0.57 23.98
N LEU A 324 -14.35 0.72 23.78
CA LEU A 324 -15.16 -0.14 22.89
C LEU A 324 -15.59 0.57 21.60
N GLY A 325 -15.29 1.85 21.46
CA GLY A 325 -15.71 2.67 20.33
C GLY A 325 -17.17 3.10 20.41
N THR A 326 -17.57 4.00 19.52
CA THR A 326 -18.96 4.47 19.37
C THR A 326 -19.84 3.51 18.57
N GLY A 327 -19.30 2.36 18.16
CA GLY A 327 -19.97 1.36 17.35
C GLY A 327 -19.56 1.45 15.89
N LEU A 328 -19.40 0.29 15.24
CA LEU A 328 -19.19 0.20 13.81
C LEU A 328 -20.27 0.96 13.03
N GLY A 329 -19.86 1.77 12.06
CA GLY A 329 -20.72 2.62 11.24
C GLY A 329 -21.16 3.94 11.86
N SER A 330 -20.83 4.22 13.13
CA SER A 330 -21.23 5.44 13.83
C SER A 330 -20.66 6.74 13.26
N PHE A 331 -19.61 6.69 12.42
CA PHE A 331 -19.14 7.87 11.71
C PHE A 331 -20.11 8.31 10.61
N SER A 332 -20.75 7.34 9.95
CA SER A 332 -21.63 7.58 8.81
C SER A 332 -22.77 8.52 9.18
N GLY A 333 -23.05 9.50 8.31
CA GLY A 333 -24.13 10.47 8.54
C GLY A 333 -23.82 11.53 9.61
N SER A 334 -22.66 11.48 10.27
CA SER A 334 -22.35 12.39 11.37
C SER A 334 -21.77 13.74 10.95
N LEU A 335 -21.33 13.86 9.69
CA LEU A 335 -20.78 15.09 9.14
C LEU A 335 -21.33 15.34 7.71
N PRO A 336 -22.01 16.47 7.44
CA PRO A 336 -22.44 16.85 6.10
C PRO A 336 -21.25 17.05 5.14
N ASP A 337 -21.42 16.68 3.87
CA ASP A 337 -20.45 16.95 2.80
C ASP A 337 -20.62 18.38 2.29
N SER A 338 -19.63 19.25 2.55
CA SER A 338 -19.69 20.65 2.09
C SER A 338 -19.60 20.76 0.56
N SER A 339 -19.07 19.75 -0.12
CA SER A 339 -18.94 19.71 -1.57
C SER A 339 -20.18 19.16 -2.28
N ARG A 340 -21.09 18.50 -1.55
CA ARG A 340 -22.30 17.88 -2.08
C ARG A 340 -23.48 18.10 -1.14
N GLN A 341 -24.28 19.11 -1.45
CA GLN A 341 -25.46 19.47 -0.64
C GLN A 341 -26.40 18.26 -0.48
N GLY A 342 -26.74 17.94 0.77
CA GLY A 342 -27.61 16.82 1.11
C GLY A 342 -26.90 15.46 1.23
N GLU A 343 -25.60 15.37 0.90
CA GLU A 343 -24.79 14.19 1.16
C GLU A 343 -24.04 14.30 2.50
N PHE A 344 -23.66 13.14 3.05
CA PHE A 344 -22.91 13.03 4.29
C PHE A 344 -21.71 12.12 4.08
N TYR A 345 -20.62 12.43 4.78
CA TYR A 345 -19.47 11.55 4.81
C TYR A 345 -19.78 10.26 5.54
N GLN A 346 -19.20 9.17 5.05
CA GLN A 346 -19.38 7.83 5.61
C GLN A 346 -18.25 7.43 6.57
N TYR A 347 -17.07 8.06 6.46
CA TYR A 347 -15.86 7.70 7.20
C TYR A 347 -14.86 8.89 7.24
N PRO A 348 -13.87 8.89 8.16
CA PRO A 348 -12.97 10.03 8.38
C PRO A 348 -11.83 10.18 7.34
N HIS A 349 -11.73 9.29 6.35
CA HIS A 349 -10.57 9.16 5.46
C HIS A 349 -9.23 8.91 6.19
N ASP A 350 -9.28 8.20 7.32
CA ASP A 350 -8.13 7.77 8.14
C ASP A 350 -8.49 6.45 8.80
N VAL A 351 -7.97 5.33 8.27
CA VAL A 351 -8.40 3.98 8.70
C VAL A 351 -8.03 3.67 10.16
N PRO A 352 -6.81 3.96 10.67
CA PRO A 352 -6.50 3.82 12.08
C PRO A 352 -7.44 4.63 12.98
N LEU A 353 -7.76 5.88 12.62
CA LEU A 353 -8.69 6.71 13.38
C LEU A 353 -10.13 6.18 13.30
N GLU A 354 -10.57 5.70 12.13
CA GLU A 354 -11.88 5.06 11.95
C GLU A 354 -12.02 3.83 12.86
N ILE A 355 -11.01 2.96 12.88
CA ILE A 355 -10.97 1.78 13.76
C ILE A 355 -11.00 2.21 15.23
N ALA A 356 -10.20 3.20 15.62
CA ALA A 356 -10.18 3.70 16.99
C ALA A 356 -11.54 4.30 17.40
N ALA A 357 -12.14 5.13 16.54
CA ALA A 357 -13.41 5.78 16.81
C ALA A 357 -14.56 4.76 16.91
N GLU A 358 -14.68 3.86 15.93
CA GLU A 358 -15.83 2.97 15.82
C GLU A 358 -15.70 1.70 16.68
N THR A 359 -14.47 1.23 16.92
CA THR A 359 -14.21 -0.06 17.60
C THR A 359 -13.35 0.06 18.86
N GLY A 360 -12.92 1.28 19.20
CA GLY A 360 -12.17 1.59 20.42
C GLY A 360 -10.72 1.13 20.39
N LEU A 361 -10.03 1.35 21.52
CA LEU A 361 -8.67 0.90 21.76
C LEU A 361 -8.53 -0.62 21.59
N VAL A 362 -9.57 -1.40 21.91
CA VAL A 362 -9.52 -2.86 21.74
C VAL A 362 -9.39 -3.23 20.26
N GLY A 363 -10.21 -2.67 19.39
CA GLY A 363 -10.11 -2.95 17.96
C GLY A 363 -8.83 -2.38 17.34
N PHE A 364 -8.41 -1.20 17.77
CA PHE A 364 -7.12 -0.64 17.36
C PHE A 364 -5.94 -1.54 17.77
N ALA A 365 -5.93 -2.05 19.00
CA ALA A 365 -4.89 -2.94 19.51
C ALA A 365 -4.90 -4.31 18.82
N ILE A 366 -6.06 -4.83 18.41
CA ILE A 366 -6.16 -6.09 17.68
C ILE A 366 -5.76 -5.92 16.21
N MET A 367 -6.18 -4.84 15.56
CA MET A 367 -6.09 -4.70 14.10
C MET A 367 -4.87 -3.90 13.63
N ILE A 368 -4.48 -2.83 14.33
CA ILE A 368 -3.43 -1.91 13.86
C ILE A 368 -2.07 -2.21 14.50
N VAL A 369 -2.03 -2.40 15.82
CA VAL A 369 -0.76 -2.59 16.55
C VAL A 369 0.06 -3.78 16.01
N PRO A 370 -0.50 -4.98 15.77
CA PRO A 370 0.28 -6.11 15.28
C PRO A 370 0.87 -5.86 13.89
N LEU A 371 0.13 -5.15 13.02
CA LEU A 371 0.60 -4.75 11.70
C LEU A 371 1.82 -3.84 11.83
N LEU A 372 1.71 -2.74 12.59
CA LEU A 372 2.80 -1.76 12.75
C LEU A 372 4.06 -2.39 13.35
N VAL A 373 3.90 -3.21 14.40
CA VAL A 373 5.02 -3.92 15.04
C VAL A 373 5.70 -4.85 14.05
N ALA A 374 4.95 -5.65 13.30
CA ALA A 374 5.53 -6.58 12.34
C ALA A 374 6.14 -5.88 11.13
N TRP A 375 5.57 -4.78 10.66
CA TRP A 375 6.15 -3.97 9.58
C TRP A 375 7.48 -3.34 10.01
N ALA A 376 7.57 -2.84 11.25
CA ALA A 376 8.82 -2.34 11.81
C ALA A 376 9.88 -3.45 11.95
N LEU A 377 9.48 -4.65 12.40
CA LEU A 377 10.37 -5.83 12.46
C LEU A 377 10.86 -6.23 11.07
N LEU A 378 9.96 -6.22 10.07
CA LEU A 378 10.29 -6.52 8.67
C LEU A 378 11.24 -5.47 8.10
N PHE A 379 10.99 -4.18 8.34
CA PHE A 379 11.85 -3.07 7.93
C PHE A 379 13.27 -3.25 8.45
N TRP A 380 13.43 -3.43 9.76
CA TRP A 380 14.77 -3.55 10.35
C TRP A 380 15.49 -4.83 9.92
N SER A 381 14.77 -5.95 9.78
CA SER A 381 15.33 -7.18 9.22
C SER A 381 15.78 -6.99 7.77
N GLY A 382 14.97 -6.29 6.97
CA GLY A 382 15.27 -5.94 5.59
C GLY A 382 16.52 -5.07 5.46
N VAL A 383 16.58 -3.97 6.21
CA VAL A 383 17.74 -3.05 6.29
C VAL A 383 19.01 -3.83 6.64
N ASN A 384 18.95 -4.67 7.67
CA ASN A 384 20.10 -5.47 8.10
C ASN A 384 20.57 -6.48 7.04
N ARG A 385 19.68 -6.88 6.12
CA ARG A 385 19.95 -7.85 5.04
C ARG A 385 20.15 -7.19 3.67
N MET A 386 19.99 -5.87 3.55
CA MET A 386 19.89 -5.16 2.26
C MET A 386 18.88 -5.83 1.31
N SER A 387 17.74 -6.28 1.84
CA SER A 387 16.81 -7.11 1.08
C SER A 387 15.95 -6.28 0.14
N ALA A 388 16.21 -6.35 -1.16
CA ALA A 388 15.41 -5.65 -2.16
C ALA A 388 13.94 -6.11 -2.22
N PRO A 389 13.61 -7.42 -2.17
CA PRO A 389 12.20 -7.85 -2.11
C PRO A 389 11.46 -7.34 -0.87
N THR A 390 12.15 -7.27 0.27
CA THR A 390 11.55 -6.74 1.51
C THR A 390 11.23 -5.25 1.37
N SER A 391 12.15 -4.47 0.79
CA SER A 391 11.91 -3.06 0.45
C SER A 391 10.68 -2.92 -0.44
N THR A 392 10.59 -3.71 -1.51
CA THR A 392 9.44 -3.68 -2.42
C THR A 392 8.11 -3.95 -1.71
N VAL A 393 8.02 -4.99 -0.87
CA VAL A 393 6.80 -5.27 -0.09
C VAL A 393 6.45 -4.09 0.81
N LEU A 394 7.43 -3.51 1.51
CA LEU A 394 7.20 -2.36 2.38
C LEU A 394 6.75 -1.13 1.61
N MET A 395 7.25 -0.90 0.38
CA MET A 395 6.79 0.20 -0.47
C MET A 395 5.38 -0.02 -0.98
N MET A 396 4.99 -1.26 -1.30
CA MET A 396 3.60 -1.59 -1.61
C MET A 396 2.69 -1.27 -0.42
N VAL A 397 3.09 -1.68 0.78
CA VAL A 397 2.36 -1.36 2.03
C VAL A 397 2.28 0.15 2.23
N ALA A 398 3.38 0.88 2.05
CA ALA A 398 3.41 2.34 2.21
C ALA A 398 2.44 3.05 1.25
N VAL A 399 2.40 2.64 -0.02
CA VAL A 399 1.47 3.20 -1.01
C VAL A 399 0.02 2.95 -0.59
N PHE A 400 -0.35 1.68 -0.33
CA PHE A 400 -1.73 1.35 0.06
C PHE A 400 -2.14 1.96 1.39
N PHE A 401 -1.24 2.00 2.37
CA PHE A 401 -1.49 2.65 3.66
C PHE A 401 -1.70 4.14 3.47
N THR A 402 -0.90 4.81 2.64
CA THR A 402 -1.09 6.25 2.37
C THR A 402 -2.43 6.53 1.68
N VAL A 403 -2.80 5.73 0.68
CA VAL A 403 -4.10 5.86 0.00
C VAL A 403 -5.26 5.63 0.97
N ALA A 404 -5.16 4.63 1.84
CA ALA A 404 -6.16 4.34 2.85
C ALA A 404 -6.38 5.49 3.82
N ASN A 405 -5.29 6.16 4.20
CA ASN A 405 -5.32 7.33 5.09
C ASN A 405 -5.61 8.66 4.37
N ILE A 406 -6.01 8.64 3.10
CA ILE A 406 -6.38 9.86 2.37
C ILE A 406 -7.77 9.76 1.76
N SER A 407 -8.18 8.56 1.34
CA SER A 407 -9.32 8.43 0.44
C SER A 407 -10.23 7.24 0.67
N GLY A 408 -9.93 6.34 1.59
CA GLY A 408 -10.77 5.16 1.75
C GLY A 408 -11.07 4.78 3.18
N ASP A 409 -11.88 3.74 3.28
CA ASP A 409 -12.43 3.19 4.51
C ASP A 409 -11.90 1.78 4.73
N ILE A 410 -12.21 1.21 5.89
CA ILE A 410 -11.82 -0.16 6.26
C ILE A 410 -12.02 -1.17 5.10
N PRO A 411 -13.20 -1.27 4.43
CA PRO A 411 -13.42 -2.26 3.39
C PRO A 411 -12.85 -1.88 2.02
N SER A 412 -12.81 -0.59 1.65
CA SER A 412 -12.42 -0.17 0.30
C SER A 412 -10.92 -0.29 0.05
N ASP A 413 -10.08 -0.15 1.08
CA ASP A 413 -8.62 -0.29 0.96
C ASP A 413 -8.10 -1.72 1.19
N ARG A 414 -8.77 -2.68 0.54
CA ARG A 414 -8.37 -4.11 0.55
C ARG A 414 -6.90 -4.36 0.22
N GLY A 415 -6.26 -3.52 -0.60
CA GLY A 415 -4.82 -3.61 -0.87
C GLY A 415 -3.97 -3.41 0.38
N MET A 416 -4.35 -2.46 1.26
CA MET A 416 -3.67 -2.24 2.54
C MET A 416 -3.73 -3.50 3.40
N TRP A 417 -4.90 -4.13 3.50
CA TRP A 417 -5.08 -5.33 4.31
C TRP A 417 -4.36 -6.55 3.73
N ILE A 418 -4.47 -6.78 2.42
CA ILE A 418 -3.83 -7.92 1.76
C ILE A 418 -2.31 -7.83 1.88
N PHE A 419 -1.71 -6.72 1.43
CA PHE A 419 -0.25 -6.59 1.47
C PHE A 419 0.28 -6.30 2.88
N GLY A 420 -0.53 -5.65 3.73
CA GLY A 420 -0.23 -5.42 5.14
C GLY A 420 -0.16 -6.72 5.94
N ILE A 421 -1.07 -7.67 5.70
CA ILE A 421 -1.08 -8.99 6.36
C ILE A 421 0.03 -9.89 5.78
N VAL A 422 0.37 -9.77 4.50
CA VAL A 422 1.58 -10.41 3.95
C VAL A 422 2.83 -9.89 4.67
N ALA A 423 2.96 -8.57 4.82
CA ALA A 423 4.07 -7.96 5.55
C ALA A 423 4.09 -8.34 7.05
N LEU A 424 2.92 -8.52 7.67
CA LEU A 424 2.78 -9.06 9.04
C LEU A 424 3.43 -10.43 9.16
N LYS A 425 3.09 -11.38 8.26
CA LYS A 425 3.71 -12.71 8.25
C LYS A 425 5.22 -12.63 8.13
N LEU A 426 5.71 -11.87 7.15
CA LEU A 426 7.13 -11.74 6.88
C LEU A 426 7.88 -11.10 8.06
N GLY A 427 7.25 -10.16 8.78
CA GLY A 427 7.76 -9.58 10.01
C GLY A 427 7.85 -10.58 11.17
N ILE A 428 6.83 -11.42 11.35
CA ILE A 428 6.83 -12.51 12.34
C ILE A 428 7.95 -13.51 12.04
N ASP A 429 8.13 -13.90 10.77
CA ASP A 429 9.20 -14.80 10.35
C ASP A 429 10.58 -14.18 10.56
N ALA A 430 10.74 -12.88 10.27
CA ALA A 430 11.96 -12.14 10.52
C ALA A 430 12.35 -12.11 12.01
N TRP A 431 11.37 -11.90 12.89
CA TRP A 431 11.58 -11.91 14.34
C TRP A 431 12.04 -13.28 14.85
N ARG A 432 11.39 -14.36 14.39
CA ARG A 432 11.76 -15.72 14.80
C ARG A 432 13.15 -16.13 14.33
N GLN A 433 13.49 -15.83 13.08
CA GLN A 433 14.84 -16.07 12.57
C GLN A 433 15.92 -15.33 13.37
N ARG A 434 15.57 -14.25 14.08
CA ARG A 434 16.48 -13.57 15.01
C ARG A 434 16.55 -14.28 16.35
N ALA A 435 15.43 -14.75 16.89
CA ALA A 435 15.37 -15.50 18.14
C ALA A 435 16.09 -16.86 18.06
N ASP A 436 16.02 -17.53 16.91
CA ASP A 436 16.59 -18.87 16.70
C ASP A 436 18.09 -18.86 16.35
N ARG A 437 18.72 -17.69 16.17
CA ARG A 437 20.16 -17.62 15.85
C ARG A 437 21.01 -17.80 17.13
N PRO A 438 21.93 -18.77 17.18
CA PRO A 438 22.84 -18.89 18.30
C PRO A 438 23.75 -17.66 18.40
N ARG A 439 23.86 -17.09 19.61
CA ARG A 439 24.66 -15.88 19.92
C ARG A 439 26.13 -15.98 19.49
N SER A 440 26.67 -17.19 19.36
CA SER A 440 28.05 -17.42 18.88
C SER A 440 28.26 -17.07 17.40
N ALA A 441 27.26 -17.27 16.54
CA ALA A 441 27.34 -16.98 15.11
C ALA A 441 27.29 -15.46 14.80
N GLU A 442 26.90 -14.63 15.77
CA GLU A 442 26.90 -13.17 15.64
C GLU A 442 28.31 -12.57 15.80
N ARG A 443 29.23 -13.30 16.46
CA ARG A 443 30.65 -12.90 16.60
C ARG A 443 31.48 -13.22 15.35
N GLU A 444 31.27 -14.36 14.69
CA GLU A 444 32.04 -14.75 13.48
C GLU A 444 31.69 -13.93 12.23
N ARG A 445 30.53 -13.27 12.20
CA ARG A 445 30.05 -12.56 11.00
C ARG A 445 30.66 -11.16 10.81
N PHE A 446 31.40 -10.64 11.78
CA PHE A 446 32.11 -9.37 11.64
C PHE A 446 33.33 -9.46 10.69
N ASP A 447 33.76 -10.67 10.34
CA ASP A 447 35.01 -10.92 9.61
C ASP A 447 34.85 -11.46 8.18
N ALA A 448 33.62 -11.71 7.69
CA ALA A 448 33.40 -12.21 6.33
C ALA A 448 32.91 -11.11 5.35
N PRO A 449 33.60 -10.85 4.23
CA PRO A 449 33.17 -9.89 3.22
C PRO A 449 31.90 -10.37 2.49
N ALA A 450 30.93 -9.47 2.31
CA ALA A 450 29.65 -9.78 1.68
C ALA A 450 29.72 -9.62 0.15
N LEU A 451 29.39 -10.70 -0.58
CA LEU A 451 29.19 -10.72 -2.02
C LEU A 451 27.97 -9.86 -2.41
N ILE A 452 28.25 -8.73 -3.02
CA ILE A 452 27.38 -8.09 -4.01
C ILE A 452 28.24 -7.98 -5.27
N SER A 453 27.93 -8.79 -6.28
CA SER A 453 28.40 -8.63 -7.66
C SER A 453 27.23 -8.17 -8.52
#